data_AF-A0A9X7DLA7-F1
#
_entry.id   AF-A0A9X7DLA7-F1
#
_cell.length_a   1.000
_cell.length_b   1.000
_cell.length_c   1.000
_cell.angle_alpha   90.00
_cell.angle_beta   90.00
_cell.angle_gamma   90.00
#
_symmetry.space_group_name_H-M   'P 1'
#
loop_
_entity.id
_entity.type
_entity.pdbx_description
1 polymer ?
#
loop_
_entity_poly.entity_id
_entity_poly.type
_entity_poly.pdbx_seq_one_letter_code
_entity_poly.pdbx_strand_id
1 'polypeptide(L)' 'MSIEFQVGKDYENGSIKDVLHDLGFQEDGRAYTKDGKRFKYEGCDKYQSYIFSVTMNQLN' A
#
# COMPACT_ATOMS: atom_id res chain seq x y z
N MET A 1 -1.10 13.69 6.13
CA MET A 1 -2.29 12.84 6.36
C MET A 1 -1.89 11.44 5.94
N SER A 2 -1.90 10.52 6.88
CA SER A 2 -1.44 9.13 6.69
C SER A 2 -2.69 8.27 6.51
N ILE A 3 -2.70 7.42 5.50
CA ILE A 3 -3.81 6.50 5.24
C ILE A 3 -3.28 5.09 5.47
N GLU A 4 -4.01 4.35 6.30
CA GLU A 4 -3.73 2.95 6.60
C GLU A 4 -4.75 2.08 5.88
N PHE A 5 -4.28 1.05 5.19
CA PHE A 5 -5.13 0.08 4.51
C PHE A 5 -4.86 -1.31 5.07
N GLN A 6 -5.92 -2.04 5.43
CA GLN A 6 -5.82 -3.46 5.77
C GLN A 6 -6.13 -4.30 4.55
N VAL A 7 -5.25 -5.23 4.24
CA VAL A 7 -5.40 -6.10 3.07
C VAL A 7 -5.42 -7.54 3.53
N GLY A 8 -6.58 -8.18 3.43
CA GLY A 8 -6.84 -9.56 3.83
C GLY A 8 -6.95 -10.52 2.65
N LYS A 9 -5.96 -10.49 1.75
CA LYS A 9 -5.84 -11.46 0.65
C LYS A 9 -4.63 -12.33 0.93
N ASP A 10 -4.72 -13.59 0.53
CA ASP A 10 -3.64 -14.58 0.63
C ASP A 10 -2.51 -14.19 -0.35
N TYR A 11 -1.74 -13.15 0.00
CA TYR A 11 -0.53 -12.75 -0.71
C TYR A 11 0.66 -13.57 -0.20
N GLU A 12 0.46 -14.88 0.01
CA GLU A 12 1.48 -15.78 0.55
C GLU A 12 2.79 -15.73 -0.25
N ASN A 13 2.71 -15.35 -1.54
CA ASN A 13 3.85 -15.09 -2.42
C ASN A 13 3.80 -13.71 -3.13
N GLY A 14 2.85 -12.84 -2.80
CA GLY A 14 2.66 -11.56 -3.48
C GLY A 14 3.49 -10.44 -2.85
N SER A 15 4.11 -9.59 -3.66
CA SER A 15 4.83 -8.42 -3.14
C SER A 15 3.85 -7.33 -2.72
N ILE A 16 4.25 -6.46 -1.78
CA ILE A 16 3.48 -5.25 -1.42
C ILE A 16 3.14 -4.38 -2.64
N LYS A 17 3.95 -4.45 -3.71
CA LYS A 17 3.69 -3.79 -4.98
C LYS A 17 2.42 -4.31 -5.67
N ASP A 18 2.21 -5.62 -5.70
CA ASP A 18 0.98 -6.24 -6.24
C ASP A 18 -0.24 -5.81 -5.44
N VAL A 19 -0.11 -5.77 -4.11
CA VAL A 19 -1.15 -5.28 -3.20
C VAL A 19 -1.53 -3.84 -3.52
N LEU A 20 -0.54 -2.96 -3.62
CA LEU A 20 -0.75 -1.55 -3.92
C LEU A 20 -1.38 -1.38 -5.31
N HIS A 21 -0.96 -2.17 -6.28
CA HIS A 21 -1.53 -2.18 -7.61
C HIS A 21 -3.00 -2.64 -7.63
N ASP A 22 -3.36 -3.70 -6.89
CA ASP A 22 -4.75 -4.19 -6.70
C ASP A 22 -5.62 -3.14 -5.99
N LEU A 23 -5.03 -2.36 -5.07
CA LEU A 23 -5.68 -1.23 -4.41
C LEU A 23 -5.83 0.02 -5.30
N GLY A 24 -5.34 -0.01 -6.55
CA GLY A 24 -5.43 1.08 -7.51
C GLY A 24 -4.36 2.16 -7.33
N PHE A 25 -3.27 1.87 -6.61
CA PHE A 25 -2.09 2.73 -6.58
C PHE A 25 -1.19 2.43 -7.78
N GLN A 26 -0.77 3.47 -8.48
CA GLN A 26 0.21 3.39 -9.55
C GLN A 26 1.58 3.82 -9.04
N GLU A 27 2.61 3.01 -9.26
CA GLU A 27 3.99 3.37 -8.93
C GLU A 27 4.48 4.47 -9.89
N ASP A 28 4.85 5.62 -9.33
CA ASP A 28 5.42 6.79 -10.01
C ASP A 28 6.85 7.01 -9.48
N GLY A 29 7.76 6.14 -9.93
CA GLY A 29 9.18 6.14 -9.55
C GLY A 29 9.41 5.77 -8.07
N ARG A 30 9.38 6.76 -7.18
CA ARG A 30 9.57 6.57 -5.71
C ARG A 30 8.31 6.85 -4.90
N ALA A 31 7.24 7.26 -5.55
CA ALA A 31 5.94 7.55 -4.94
C ALA A 31 4.87 6.67 -5.59
N TYR A 32 3.70 6.63 -4.98
CA TYR A 32 2.50 5.97 -5.47
C TYR A 32 1.43 7.01 -5.74
N THR A 33 0.71 6.88 -6.84
CA THR A 33 -0.33 7.83 -7.23
C THR A 33 -1.68 7.13 -7.23
N LYS A 34 -2.67 7.73 -6.57
CA LYS A 34 -4.05 7.22 -6.52
C LYS A 34 -5.02 8.39 -6.49
N ASP A 35 -6.04 8.35 -7.34
CA ASP A 35 -7.06 9.41 -7.45
C ASP A 35 -6.48 10.83 -7.63
N GLY A 36 -5.37 10.95 -8.39
CA GLY A 36 -4.67 12.21 -8.62
C GLY A 36 -3.84 12.72 -7.42
N LYS A 37 -3.76 11.97 -6.33
CA LYS A 37 -2.94 12.28 -5.14
C LYS A 37 -1.69 11.41 -5.12
N ARG A 38 -0.56 11.99 -4.70
CA ARG A 38 0.70 11.26 -4.51
C ARG A 38 0.84 10.81 -3.07
N PHE A 39 1.37 9.62 -2.89
CA PHE A 39 1.54 8.93 -1.63
C PHE A 39 2.96 8.36 -1.56
N LYS A 40 3.53 8.35 -0.37
CA LYS A 40 4.78 7.68 -0.08
C LYS A 40 4.49 6.50 0.83
N TYR A 41 4.92 5.32 0.40
CA TYR A 41 4.91 4.13 1.24
C TYR A 41 5.86 4.34 2.42
N GLU A 42 5.36 4.20 3.63
CA GLU A 42 6.14 4.35 4.87
C GLU A 42 6.50 2.99 5.48
N GLY A 43 5.56 2.05 5.50
CA GLY A 43 5.76 0.74 6.09
C GLY A 43 4.62 -0.22 5.85
N CYS A 44 4.89 -1.50 6.10
CA CYS A 44 3.92 -2.59 6.05
C CYS A 44 4.15 -3.47 7.28
N ASP A 45 3.11 -3.58 8.11
CA ASP A 45 3.08 -4.48 9.25
C ASP A 45 2.28 -5.73 8.90
N LYS A 46 2.87 -6.91 9.13
CA LYS A 46 2.22 -8.21 8.91
C LYS A 46 1.56 -8.65 10.21
N TYR A 47 0.23 -8.74 10.22
CA TYR A 47 -0.52 -9.30 11.34
C TYR A 47 -0.64 -10.82 11.23
N GLN A 48 -0.88 -11.46 12.39
CA GLN A 48 -1.28 -12.88 12.44
C GLN A 48 -2.57 -13.04 11.61
N SER A 49 -2.56 -13.96 10.63
CA SER A 49 -3.62 -14.22 9.63
C SER A 49 -3.48 -13.54 8.25
N TYR A 50 -2.25 -13.21 7.81
CA TYR A 50 -1.97 -12.69 6.45
C TYR A 50 -2.63 -11.35 6.13
N ILE A 51 -3.05 -10.62 7.17
CA ILE A 51 -3.55 -9.25 7.04
C ILE A 51 -2.34 -8.32 7.04
N PHE A 52 -2.19 -7.55 5.97
CA PHE A 52 -1.16 -6.52 5.86
C PHE A 52 -1.75 -5.16 6.18
N SER A 53 -1.14 -4.43 7.10
CA SER A 53 -1.45 -3.02 7.33
C SER A 53 -0.43 -2.17 6.60
N VAL A 54 -0.89 -1.41 5.61
CA VAL A 54 -0.04 -0.60 4.73
C VAL A 54 -0.23 0.87 5.07
N THR A 55 0.85 1.54 5.47
CA THR A 55 0.82 2.96 5.82
C THR A 55 1.35 3.81 4.67
N MET A 56 0.50 4.71 4.17
CA MET A 56 0.77 5.60 3.05
C MET A 56 0.66 7.05 3.49
N ASN A 57 1.73 7.83 3.35
CA ASN A 57 1.68 9.26 3.61
C ASN A 57 1.40 10.05 2.35
N GLN A 58 0.33 10.84 2.35
CA GLN A 58 0.08 11.75 1.24
C GLN A 58 1.21 12.80 1.14
N LEU A 59 1.81 12.89 -0.04
CA LEU A 59 2.75 13.94 -0.41
C LEU A 59 1.92 15.13 -0.94
N ASN A 60 2.22 16.32 -0.41
CA ASN A 60 1.53 17.57 -0.77
C ASN A 60 2.23 18.29 -1.92
#